data_AF-A0A915PG88-F1
#
_entry.id   AF-A0A915PG88-F1
#
_cell.length_a   1.000
_cell.length_b   1.000
_cell.length_c   1.000
_cell.angle_alpha   90.00
_cell.angle_beta   90.00
_cell.angle_gamma   90.00
#
_symmetry.space_group_name_H-M   'P 1'
#
loop_
_entity.id
_entity.type
_entity.pdbx_description
1 polymer ?
#
loop_
_entity_poly.entity_id
_entity_poly.type
_entity_poly.pdbx_seq_one_letter_code
_entity_poly.pdbx_strand_id
1 'polypeptide(L)'
;MGDGKKTGGSRKQRPSYKDRQGISYQQGEDPPFLAQMKQKLGYKEYTVDDKFTKEDEEKSDHSGDDEDDIRNVPAERRPQIVVLEPGKDLTNEQLQKEIDKKREEEDKQKILQGKITFRKPEKRSLDSSEIKEEID
;
A
#
# COMPACT_ATOMS: atom_id res chain seq x y z
N MET A 1 32.14 45.42 -38.63
CA MET A 1 31.25 45.30 -37.45
C MET A 1 30.37 44.09 -37.69
N GLY A 2 30.41 42.99 -36.96
CA GLY A 2 31.21 42.63 -35.78
C GLY A 2 31.20 41.11 -35.59
N ASP A 3 32.28 40.61 -34.98
CA ASP A 3 32.41 39.20 -34.63
C ASP A 3 31.70 38.93 -33.30
N GLY A 4 30.50 38.36 -33.39
CA GLY A 4 29.73 37.90 -32.23
C GLY A 4 30.36 36.67 -31.58
N LYS A 5 31.08 36.87 -30.46
CA LYS A 5 31.55 35.78 -29.58
C LYS A 5 30.35 35.06 -28.96
N LYS A 6 30.04 33.85 -29.42
CA LYS A 6 29.08 32.94 -28.77
C LYS A 6 29.75 32.30 -27.55
N THR A 7 29.39 32.73 -26.35
CA THR A 7 29.73 32.04 -25.09
C THR A 7 28.86 30.79 -24.96
N GLY A 8 29.36 29.65 -25.43
CA GLY A 8 28.70 28.36 -25.26
C GLY A 8 28.84 27.88 -23.82
N GLY A 9 27.76 27.92 -23.05
CA GLY A 9 27.68 27.26 -21.75
C GLY A 9 27.94 25.76 -21.88
N SER A 10 28.90 25.24 -21.11
CA SER A 10 29.26 23.83 -21.11
C SER A 10 28.12 22.97 -20.58
N ARG A 11 27.46 22.22 -21.46
CA ARG A 11 26.56 21.14 -21.03
C ARG A 11 27.42 20.08 -20.34
N LYS A 12 27.12 19.78 -19.07
CA LYS A 12 27.79 18.71 -18.31
C LYS A 12 27.59 17.39 -19.06
N GLN A 13 28.65 16.87 -19.67
CA GLN A 13 28.64 15.57 -20.35
C GLN A 13 28.52 14.47 -19.30
N ARG A 14 27.71 13.44 -19.58
CA ARG A 14 27.60 12.27 -18.71
C ARG A 14 28.92 11.49 -18.79
N PRO A 15 29.45 10.98 -17.66
CA PRO A 15 30.73 10.28 -17.63
C PRO A 15 30.69 9.04 -18.53
N SER A 16 31.77 8.85 -19.29
CA SER A 16 31.98 7.71 -20.19
C SER A 16 32.18 6.42 -19.39
N TYR A 17 32.07 5.27 -20.03
CA TYR A 17 32.26 3.96 -19.40
C TYR A 17 33.62 3.86 -18.69
N LYS A 18 34.69 4.42 -19.29
CA LYS A 18 36.03 4.46 -18.68
C LYS A 18 36.07 5.35 -17.42
N ASP A 19 35.32 6.45 -17.41
CA ASP A 19 35.24 7.36 -16.26
C ASP A 19 34.47 6.76 -15.08
N ARG A 20 33.57 5.80 -15.35
CA ARG A 20 32.77 5.12 -14.31
C ARG A 20 33.50 3.98 -13.62
N GLN A 21 34.54 3.42 -14.24
CA GLN A 21 35.29 2.28 -13.68
C GLN A 21 36.10 2.63 -12.42
N GLY A 22 36.37 3.92 -12.17
CA GLY A 22 37.09 4.39 -10.98
C GLY A 22 36.20 4.90 -9.85
N ILE A 23 34.88 4.75 -9.95
CA ILE A 23 33.93 5.28 -8.95
C ILE A 23 33.67 4.19 -7.91
N SER A 24 34.12 4.41 -6.66
CA SER A 24 33.75 3.59 -5.51
C SER A 24 32.55 4.18 -4.78
N TYR A 25 31.72 3.31 -4.22
CA TYR A 25 30.68 3.72 -3.28
C TYR A 25 31.31 3.98 -1.91
N GLN A 26 31.03 5.14 -1.32
CA GLN A 26 31.41 5.46 0.04
C GLN A 26 30.12 5.64 0.85
N GLN A 27 29.84 4.68 1.74
CA GLN A 27 28.73 4.78 2.68
C GLN A 27 29.12 5.77 3.78
N GLY A 28 28.54 6.97 3.75
CA GLY A 28 28.67 7.94 4.84
C GLY A 28 27.71 7.62 5.99
N GLU A 29 27.93 8.24 7.15
CA GLU A 29 26.99 8.18 8.26
C GLU A 29 25.69 8.93 7.91
N ASP A 30 24.56 8.43 8.43
CA ASP A 30 23.27 9.07 8.22
C ASP A 30 23.22 10.44 8.92
N PRO A 31 22.65 11.47 8.26
CA PRO A 31 22.28 12.71 8.92
C PRO A 31 21.38 12.47 10.15
N PRO A 32 21.47 13.34 11.18
CA PRO A 32 20.78 13.12 12.47
C PRO A 32 19.26 13.00 12.34
N PHE A 33 18.64 13.66 11.36
CA PHE A 33 17.22 13.52 11.07
C PHE A 33 16.84 12.10 10.61
N LEU A 34 17.63 11.52 9.70
CA LEU A 34 17.36 10.16 9.20
C LEU A 34 17.61 9.12 10.29
N ALA A 35 18.63 9.31 11.13
CA ALA A 35 18.88 8.45 12.29
C ALA A 35 17.68 8.42 13.26
N GLN A 36 17.13 9.59 13.61
CA GLN A 36 15.95 9.68 14.49
C GLN A 36 14.71 9.04 13.85
N MET A 37 14.51 9.23 12.55
CA MET A 37 13.39 8.63 11.83
C MET A 37 13.50 7.10 11.77
N LYS A 38 14.68 6.57 11.45
CA LYS A 38 14.98 5.14 11.46
C LYS A 38 14.72 4.52 12.84
N GLN A 39 15.14 5.20 13.92
CA GLN A 39 14.89 4.76 15.29
C GLN A 39 13.39 4.73 15.63
N LYS A 40 12.63 5.77 15.27
CA LYS A 40 11.18 5.83 15.50
C LYS A 40 10.40 4.76 14.73
N LEU A 41 10.87 4.42 13.53
CA LEU A 41 10.26 3.40 12.67
C LEU A 41 10.74 1.97 13.00
N GLY A 42 11.67 1.81 13.94
CA GLY A 42 12.27 0.50 14.25
C GLY A 42 13.05 -0.10 13.08
N TYR A 43 13.60 0.75 12.20
CA TYR A 43 14.37 0.29 11.04
C TYR A 43 15.61 -0.48 11.49
N LYS A 44 15.76 -1.70 10.97
CA LYS A 44 16.97 -2.52 11.11
C LYS A 44 17.68 -2.54 9.77
N GLU A 45 18.98 -2.28 9.78
CA GLU A 45 19.80 -2.43 8.58
C GLU A 45 19.85 -3.91 8.20
N TYR A 46 19.45 -4.22 6.97
CA TYR A 46 19.49 -5.56 6.42
C TYR A 46 20.58 -5.62 5.35
N THR A 47 21.37 -6.67 5.43
CA THR A 47 22.35 -7.05 4.41
C THR A 47 21.71 -7.97 3.38
N VAL A 48 22.43 -8.24 2.29
CA VAL A 48 21.97 -9.20 1.28
C VAL A 48 21.89 -10.61 1.86
N ASP A 49 22.76 -10.94 2.81
CA ASP A 49 22.82 -12.26 3.44
C ASP A 49 21.61 -12.52 4.35
N ASP A 50 21.04 -11.48 4.95
CA ASP A 50 19.86 -11.58 5.82
C ASP A 50 18.65 -12.15 5.07
N LYS A 51 18.55 -11.92 3.75
CA LYS A 51 17.49 -12.44 2.87
C LYS A 51 17.49 -13.96 2.70
N PHE A 52 18.60 -14.62 3.04
CA PHE A 52 18.76 -16.07 2.91
C PHE A 52 18.65 -16.78 4.26
N THR A 53 18.31 -16.05 5.32
CA THR A 53 18.10 -16.65 6.64
C THR A 53 16.72 -17.33 6.69
N LYS A 54 16.68 -18.53 7.29
CA LYS A 54 15.44 -19.32 7.42
C LYS A 54 14.39 -18.66 8.33
N GLU A 55 14.79 -17.64 9.09
CA GLU A 55 13.88 -16.88 9.96
C GLU A 55 12.84 -16.07 9.17
N ASP A 56 13.11 -15.68 7.92
CA ASP A 56 12.15 -14.97 7.08
C ASP A 56 11.09 -15.92 6.46
N GLU A 57 11.41 -17.21 6.26
CA GLU A 57 10.40 -18.21 5.88
C GLU A 57 9.39 -18.43 7.01
N GLU A 58 9.84 -18.44 8.27
CA GLU A 58 8.97 -18.61 9.44
C GLU A 58 8.17 -17.34 9.80
N LYS A 59 8.65 -16.14 9.42
CA LYS A 59 7.91 -14.87 9.59
C LYS A 59 7.00 -14.53 8.42
N SER A 60 7.09 -15.26 7.30
CA SER A 60 5.98 -15.33 6.37
C SER A 60 4.89 -16.17 7.03
N ASP A 61 4.21 -15.56 7.99
CA ASP A 61 2.88 -15.95 8.42
C ASP A 61 1.99 -15.84 7.18
N HIS A 62 2.11 -16.81 6.26
CA HIS A 62 1.00 -17.27 5.43
C HIS A 62 0.03 -17.99 6.39
N SER A 63 -0.34 -17.32 7.47
CA SER A 63 -1.13 -17.83 8.57
C SER A 63 -2.58 -17.90 8.13
N GLY A 64 -2.87 -18.55 6.99
CA GLY A 64 -4.20 -18.60 6.38
C GLY A 64 -4.93 -17.27 6.47
N ASP A 65 -4.20 -16.18 6.22
CA ASP A 65 -4.68 -14.82 6.47
C ASP A 65 -5.88 -14.57 5.56
N ASP A 66 -6.81 -13.77 6.08
CA ASP A 66 -8.09 -13.42 5.45
C ASP A 66 -7.95 -13.02 3.97
N GLU A 67 -6.76 -12.62 3.52
CA GLU A 67 -6.43 -12.25 2.14
C GLU A 67 -6.69 -13.36 1.10
N ASP A 68 -6.48 -14.64 1.44
CA ASP A 68 -6.73 -15.77 0.53
C ASP A 68 -8.18 -16.28 0.58
N ASP A 69 -9.01 -15.78 1.50
CA ASP A 69 -10.43 -16.12 1.52
C ASP A 69 -11.12 -15.50 0.29
N ILE A 70 -11.80 -16.34 -0.49
CA ILE A 70 -12.63 -15.97 -1.65
C ILE A 70 -13.62 -14.83 -1.31
N ARG A 71 -14.04 -14.73 -0.04
CA ARG A 71 -14.91 -13.64 0.46
C ARG A 71 -14.23 -12.27 0.38
N ASN A 72 -12.93 -12.21 0.60
CA ASN A 72 -12.13 -10.98 0.67
C ASN A 72 -11.45 -10.65 -0.67
N VAL A 73 -11.28 -11.65 -1.55
CA VAL A 73 -10.74 -11.45 -2.90
C VAL A 73 -11.76 -10.74 -3.82
N PRO A 74 -11.40 -9.62 -4.46
CA PRO A 74 -12.25 -8.94 -5.45
C PRO A 74 -12.66 -9.89 -6.58
N ALA A 75 -13.90 -9.78 -7.07
CA ALA A 75 -14.45 -10.69 -8.08
C ALA A 75 -13.56 -10.89 -9.32
N GLU A 76 -12.85 -9.83 -9.75
CA GLU A 76 -11.93 -9.82 -10.90
C GLU A 76 -10.64 -10.65 -10.68
N ARG A 77 -10.24 -10.85 -9.42
CA ARG A 77 -9.04 -11.60 -9.05
C ARG A 77 -9.35 -13.02 -8.56
N ARG A 78 -10.63 -13.39 -8.48
CA ARG A 78 -11.02 -14.74 -8.06
C ARG A 78 -10.61 -15.76 -9.12
N PRO A 79 -10.21 -16.97 -8.71
CA PRO A 79 -9.88 -18.03 -9.64
C PRO A 79 -11.10 -18.49 -10.45
N GLN A 80 -10.85 -19.04 -11.64
CA GLN A 80 -11.90 -19.66 -12.43
C GLN A 80 -12.38 -20.95 -11.75
N ILE A 81 -13.68 -21.03 -11.49
CA ILE A 81 -14.30 -22.22 -10.92
C ILE A 81 -14.67 -23.17 -12.05
N VAL A 82 -14.30 -24.44 -11.89
CA VAL A 82 -14.63 -25.54 -12.82
C VAL A 82 -15.43 -26.59 -12.04
N VAL A 83 -16.58 -26.97 -12.57
CA VAL A 83 -17.47 -28.00 -12.00
C VAL A 83 -17.10 -29.33 -12.63
N LEU A 84 -16.68 -30.31 -11.84
CA LEU A 84 -16.28 -31.64 -12.34
C LEU A 84 -17.45 -32.62 -12.25
N GLU A 85 -18.13 -32.63 -11.11
CA GLU A 85 -19.26 -33.53 -10.82
C GLU A 85 -20.57 -32.73 -10.72
N PRO A 86 -21.40 -32.71 -11.78
CA PRO A 86 -22.65 -31.95 -11.77
C PRO A 86 -23.62 -32.56 -10.74
N GLY A 87 -23.94 -31.77 -9.70
CA GLY A 87 -24.88 -32.14 -8.63
C GLY A 87 -24.25 -32.27 -7.24
N LYS A 88 -22.93 -32.50 -7.18
CA LYS A 88 -22.17 -32.49 -5.91
C LYS A 88 -21.36 -31.21 -5.76
N ASP A 89 -20.72 -30.79 -6.84
CA ASP A 89 -19.93 -29.55 -6.86
C ASP A 89 -20.86 -28.34 -6.96
N LEU A 90 -20.51 -27.27 -6.25
CA LEU A 90 -21.24 -26.01 -6.31
C LEU A 90 -20.99 -25.31 -7.64
N THR A 91 -22.07 -24.83 -8.25
CA THR A 91 -21.95 -23.90 -9.38
C THR A 91 -21.52 -22.51 -8.89
N ASN A 92 -21.02 -21.68 -9.80
CA ASN A 92 -20.59 -20.31 -9.48
C ASN A 92 -21.70 -19.51 -8.78
N GLU A 93 -22.95 -19.63 -9.26
CA GLU A 93 -24.10 -18.95 -8.65
C GLU A 93 -24.41 -19.45 -7.23
N GLN A 94 -24.27 -20.75 -6.98
CA GLN A 94 -24.52 -21.34 -5.67
C GLN A 94 -23.44 -20.94 -4.67
N LEU A 95 -22.18 -20.92 -5.11
CA LEU A 95 -21.07 -20.44 -4.30
C LEU A 95 -21.27 -18.98 -3.89
N GLN A 96 -21.64 -18.11 -4.83
CA GLN A 96 -21.88 -16.70 -4.53
C GLN A 96 -23.02 -16.52 -3.51
N LYS A 97 -24.11 -17.27 -3.64
CA LYS A 97 -25.20 -17.28 -2.65
C LYS A 97 -24.74 -17.71 -1.25
N GLU A 98 -23.84 -18.69 -1.18
CA GLU A 98 -23.30 -19.14 0.12
C GLU A 98 -22.37 -18.10 0.75
N ILE A 99 -21.55 -17.42 -0.07
CA ILE A 99 -20.71 -16.30 0.37
C ILE A 99 -21.57 -15.17 0.93
N ASP A 100 -22.61 -14.76 0.20
CA ASP A 100 -23.49 -13.68 0.62
C ASP A 100 -24.23 -14.04 1.92
N LYS A 101 -24.71 -15.29 2.04
CA LYS A 101 -25.35 -15.79 3.25
C LYS A 101 -24.42 -15.75 4.47
N LYS A 102 -23.16 -16.18 4.32
CA LYS A 102 -22.18 -16.14 5.41
C LYS A 102 -21.88 -14.70 5.83
N ARG A 103 -21.78 -13.77 4.87
CA ARG A 103 -21.59 -12.34 5.15
C ARG A 103 -22.74 -11.76 5.96
N GLU A 104 -23.99 -12.08 5.60
CA GLU A 104 -25.16 -11.65 6.36
C GLU A 104 -25.18 -12.22 7.79
N GLU A 105 -24.80 -13.49 7.95
CA GLU A 105 -24.72 -14.13 9.26
C GLU A 105 -23.67 -13.47 10.15
N GLU A 106 -22.48 -13.18 9.60
CA GLU A 106 -21.42 -12.44 10.29
C GLU A 106 -21.86 -11.02 10.68
N ASP A 107 -22.54 -10.31 9.78
CA ASP A 107 -23.05 -8.97 10.06
C ASP A 107 -24.13 -9.00 11.15
N LYS A 108 -25.05 -9.98 11.12
CA LYS A 108 -26.03 -10.20 12.19
C LYS A 108 -25.35 -10.48 13.53
N GLN A 109 -24.31 -11.32 13.55
CA GLN A 109 -23.53 -11.59 14.75
C GLN A 109 -22.84 -10.33 15.28
N LYS A 110 -22.25 -9.50 14.40
CA LYS A 110 -21.62 -8.23 14.79
C LYS A 110 -22.63 -7.22 15.34
N ILE A 111 -23.85 -7.17 14.79
CA ILE A 111 -24.96 -6.36 15.31
C ILE A 111 -25.38 -6.84 16.70
N LEU A 112 -25.58 -8.16 16.89
CA LEU A 112 -25.94 -8.75 18.19
C LEU A 112 -24.87 -8.51 19.26
N GLN A 113 -23.59 -8.57 18.87
CA GLN A 113 -22.46 -8.25 19.75
C GLN A 113 -22.33 -6.74 20.04
N GLY A 114 -23.16 -5.88 19.44
CA GLY A 114 -23.10 -4.44 19.61
C GLY A 114 -21.89 -3.75 18.96
N LYS A 115 -21.14 -4.46 18.09
CA LYS A 115 -19.98 -3.91 17.37
C LYS A 115 -20.38 -2.93 16.28
N ILE A 116 -21.56 -3.11 15.69
CA ILE A 116 -22.14 -2.21 14.69
C ILE A 116 -23.27 -1.42 15.35
N THR A 117 -23.04 -0.13 15.61
CA THR A 117 -24.06 0.80 16.14
C THR A 117 -24.43 1.84 15.10
N PHE A 118 -25.73 2.04 14.84
CA PHE A 118 -26.19 3.12 13.98
C PHE A 118 -26.11 4.46 14.73
N ARG A 119 -25.14 5.32 14.37
CA ARG A 119 -25.09 6.70 14.85
C ARG A 119 -25.81 7.62 13.87
N LYS A 120 -26.79 8.37 14.37
CA LYS A 120 -27.44 9.42 13.59
C LYS A 120 -26.40 10.48 13.21
N PRO A 121 -26.32 10.92 11.95
CA PRO A 121 -25.40 11.98 11.57
C PRO A 121 -25.75 13.27 12.32
N GLU A 122 -24.74 13.91 12.92
CA GLU A 122 -24.90 15.24 13.48
C GLU A 122 -25.11 16.24 12.34
N LYS A 123 -26.17 17.05 12.45
CA LYS A 123 -26.40 18.14 11.50
C LYS A 123 -25.25 19.12 11.63
N ARG A 124 -24.49 19.34 10.56
CA ARG A 124 -23.51 20.42 10.48
C ARG A 124 -24.24 21.75 10.73
N SER A 125 -23.98 22.43 11.84
CA SER A 125 -24.35 23.83 11.98
C SER A 125 -23.49 24.62 11.01
N LEU A 126 -24.11 25.16 9.96
CA LEU A 126 -23.51 26.18 9.11
C LEU A 126 -23.41 27.46 9.96
N ASP A 127 -22.28 27.69 10.61
CA ASP A 127 -21.95 29.01 11.14
C ASP A 127 -21.74 29.95 9.95
N SER A 128 -22.84 30.56 9.55
CA SER A 128 -22.88 31.69 8.62
C SER A 128 -22.50 32.95 9.40
N SER A 129 -21.21 33.14 9.68
CA SER A 129 -20.75 34.34 10.41
C SER A 129 -19.40 34.89 9.96
N GLU A 130 -19.07 34.82 8.67
CA GLU A 130 -17.91 35.53 8.10
C GLU A 130 -18.18 36.04 6.67
N ILE A 131 -19.27 36.79 6.46
CA ILE A 131 -19.40 37.71 5.32
C ILE A 131 -20.14 38.95 5.78
N LYS A 132 -19.41 39.96 6.27
CA LYS A 132 -19.71 41.40 6.16
C LYS A 132 -18.62 42.22 6.86
N GLU A 133 -18.24 43.31 6.18
CA GLU A 133 -17.39 44.44 6.61
C GLU A 133 -15.89 44.35 6.31
N GLU A 134 -15.52 44.65 5.06
CA GLU A 134 -14.44 45.63 4.76
C GLU A 134 -14.57 46.10 3.29
N ILE A 135 -15.37 47.16 3.08
CA ILE A 135 -15.19 48.11 1.98
C ILE A 135 -15.36 49.48 2.63
N ASP A 136 -14.25 50.16 2.85
CA ASP A 136 -14.15 51.62 3.00
C ASP A 136 -12.97 52.09 2.12
#